data_AF-A0A947M554-F1
#
_entry.id   AF-A0A947M554-F1
#
_cell.length_a   1.000
_cell.length_b   1.000
_cell.length_c   1.000
_cell.angle_alpha   90.00
_cell.angle_beta   90.00
_cell.angle_gamma   90.00
#
_symmetry.space_group_name_H-M   'P 1'
#
loop_
_entity.id
_entity.type
_entity.pdbx_description
1 polymer ?
#
loop_
_entity_poly.entity_id
_entity_poly.type
_entity_poly.pdbx_seq_one_letter_code
_entity_poly.pdbx_strand_id
1 'polypeptide(L)' 'MTQPDSQVAIKRALLSVSDKTGLIPFAQALAARDIEILSTGGTAKTLKDAGVPVIDVAAHTGAPEIMDGRVKTLHPKI' A
#
# COMPACT_ATOMS: atom_id res chain seq x y z
N MET A 1 15.42 -33.30 5.16
CA MET A 1 15.19 -32.05 5.91
C MET A 1 14.77 -31.00 4.92
N THR A 2 13.53 -30.53 5.06
CA THR A 2 12.73 -29.71 4.14
C THR A 2 13.37 -28.35 3.83
N GLN A 3 13.53 -28.04 2.54
CA GLN A 3 13.89 -26.69 2.07
C GLN A 3 12.74 -25.71 2.35
N PRO A 4 13.02 -24.48 2.83
CA PRO A 4 12.00 -23.44 2.95
C PRO A 4 11.88 -22.65 1.63
N ASP A 5 11.73 -23.30 0.48
CA ASP A 5 11.38 -22.62 -0.77
C ASP A 5 9.86 -22.49 -0.88
N SER A 6 9.26 -21.87 0.14
CA SER A 6 7.88 -21.42 0.03
C SER A 6 7.89 -20.05 -0.63
N GLN A 7 8.03 -20.00 -1.97
CA GLN A 7 7.73 -18.79 -2.72
C GLN A 7 6.25 -18.44 -2.52
N VAL A 8 5.98 -17.53 -1.58
CA VAL A 8 4.63 -17.02 -1.34
C VAL A 8 4.31 -16.02 -2.44
N ALA A 9 3.28 -16.32 -3.24
CA ALA A 9 2.78 -15.38 -4.23
C ALA A 9 2.27 -14.10 -3.53
N ILE A 10 2.80 -12.95 -3.94
CA ILE A 10 2.39 -11.65 -3.40
C ILE A 10 1.00 -11.34 -3.95
N LYS A 11 0.01 -11.20 -3.06
CA LYS A 11 -1.37 -10.84 -3.42
C LYS A 11 -1.68 -9.36 -3.19
N ARG A 12 -0.98 -8.74 -2.24
CA ARG A 12 -1.23 -7.36 -1.78
C ARG A 12 0.08 -6.67 -1.42
N ALA A 13 0.15 -5.36 -1.66
CA ALA A 13 1.29 -4.51 -1.30
C ALA A 13 0.82 -3.26 -0.57
N LEU A 14 1.42 -2.96 0.59
CA LEU A 14 1.20 -1.73 1.33
C LEU A 14 2.31 -0.72 1.00
N LEU A 15 1.95 0.43 0.43
CA LEU A 15 2.89 1.48 0.02
C LEU A 15 2.71 2.72 0.91
N SER A 16 3.77 3.11 1.61
CA SER A 16 3.84 4.35 2.40
C SER A 16 5.26 4.88 2.37
N VAL A 17 5.52 5.82 1.45
CA VAL A 17 6.86 6.36 1.21
C VAL A 17 6.84 7.88 1.25
N SER A 18 7.89 8.46 1.85
CA SER A 18 8.09 9.91 1.87
C SER A 18 8.66 10.41 0.55
N ASP A 19 9.74 9.76 0.09
CA ASP A 19 10.30 9.96 -1.25
C ASP A 19 9.47 9.17 -2.28
N LYS A 20 9.06 9.86 -3.35
CA LYS A 20 8.18 9.33 -4.39
C LYS A 20 8.95 8.96 -5.66
N THR A 21 10.28 9.09 -5.64
CA THR A 21 11.15 8.72 -6.75
C THR A 21 10.91 7.26 -7.13
N GLY A 22 10.49 7.03 -8.38
CA GLY A 22 10.21 5.68 -8.89
C GLY A 22 8.93 5.01 -8.37
N LEU A 23 8.13 5.67 -7.53
CA LEU A 23 6.92 5.08 -6.94
C LEU A 23 5.88 4.66 -7.99
N ILE A 24 5.63 5.53 -8.98
CA ILE A 24 4.62 5.29 -10.02
C ILE A 24 4.95 4.06 -10.88
N PRO A 25 6.13 3.95 -11.54
CA PRO A 25 6.43 2.78 -12.34
C PRO A 25 6.48 1.50 -11.52
N PHE A 26 6.90 1.57 -10.25
CA PHE A 26 6.86 0.43 -9.34
C PHE A 26 5.41 -0.04 -9.07
N ALA A 27 4.52 0.89 -8.72
CA ALA A 27 3.13 0.56 -8.42
C ALA A 27 2.37 0.08 -9.66
N GLN A 28 2.64 0.64 -10.83
CA GLN A 28 2.09 0.15 -12.10
C GLN A 28 2.52 -1.30 -12.39
N ALA A 29 3.78 -1.64 -12.15
CA ALA A 29 4.27 -3.00 -12.32
C ALA A 29 3.65 -4.00 -11.33
N LEU A 30 3.24 -3.55 -10.14
CA LEU A 30 2.49 -4.37 -9.18
C LEU A 30 1.05 -4.56 -9.65
N ALA A 31 0.36 -3.48 -10.04
CA ALA A 31 -1.01 -3.54 -10.52
C ALA A 31 -1.16 -4.40 -11.78
N ALA A 32 -0.17 -4.36 -12.70
CA ALA A 32 -0.13 -5.19 -13.89
C ALA A 32 0.02 -6.70 -13.61
N ARG A 33 0.35 -7.08 -12.37
CA ARG A 33 0.44 -8.46 -11.89
C ARG A 33 -0.75 -8.85 -11.01
N ASP A 34 -1.84 -8.08 -11.06
CA ASP A 34 -3.04 -8.27 -10.23
C ASP A 34 -2.77 -8.21 -8.71
N ILE A 35 -1.72 -7.48 -8.31
CA ILE A 35 -1.40 -7.25 -6.90
C ILE A 35 -2.22 -6.05 -6.42
N GLU A 36 -3.03 -6.24 -5.38
CA GLU A 36 -3.80 -5.14 -4.80
C GLU A 36 -2.87 -4.18 -4.05
N ILE A 37 -3.01 -2.88 -4.32
CA ILE A 37 -2.17 -1.85 -3.70
C ILE A 37 -2.98 -1.14 -2.62
N LEU A 38 -2.47 -1.17 -1.40
CA LEU A 38 -2.99 -0.42 -0.28
C LEU A 38 -2.07 0.78 0.02
N SER A 39 -2.64 1.95 0.26
CA SER A 39 -1.86 3.14 0.62
C SER A 39 -2.69 4.15 1.41
N THR A 40 -2.04 5.16 2.00
CA THR A 40 -2.71 6.27 2.72
C THR A 40 -2.06 7.61 2.42
N GLY A 41 -2.76 8.69 2.77
CA GLY A 41 -2.23 10.05 2.81
C GLY A 41 -1.58 10.47 1.48
N GLY A 42 -0.40 11.09 1.57
CA GLY A 42 0.31 11.61 0.41
C GLY A 42 0.72 10.56 -0.63
N THR A 43 1.04 9.33 -0.20
CA THR A 43 1.39 8.24 -1.13
C THR A 43 0.15 7.77 -1.90
N ALA A 44 -0.98 7.59 -1.23
CA ALA A 44 -2.23 7.22 -1.89
C ALA A 44 -2.67 8.27 -2.90
N LYS A 45 -2.56 9.55 -2.55
CA LYS A 45 -2.88 10.66 -3.45
C LYS A 45 -2.04 10.61 -4.72
N THR A 46 -0.70 10.50 -4.59
CA THR A 46 0.20 10.41 -5.74
C THR A 46 -0.13 9.22 -6.66
N LEU A 47 -0.49 8.07 -6.09
CA LEU A 47 -0.87 6.89 -6.87
C LEU A 47 -2.20 7.08 -7.61
N LYS A 48 -3.22 7.64 -6.94
CA LYS A 48 -4.52 7.96 -7.53
C LYS A 48 -4.39 8.98 -8.67
N ASP A 49 -3.59 10.04 -8.46
CA ASP A 49 -3.35 11.09 -9.46
C ASP A 49 -2.66 10.53 -10.73
N ALA A 50 -1.87 9.47 -10.59
CA ALA A 50 -1.23 8.75 -11.70
C ALA A 50 -2.10 7.65 -12.33
N GLY A 51 -3.37 7.52 -11.91
CA GLY A 51 -4.29 6.49 -12.42
C GLY A 51 -3.99 5.08 -11.95
N VAL A 52 -3.17 4.91 -10.90
CA VAL A 52 -2.89 3.58 -10.33
C VAL A 52 -4.03 3.18 -9.38
N PRO A 53 -4.62 1.98 -9.54
CA PRO A 53 -5.67 1.52 -8.64
C PRO A 53 -5.10 1.33 -7.23
N VAL A 54 -5.65 2.07 -6.27
CA VAL A 54 -5.21 2.07 -4.86
C VAL A 54 -6.42 1.96 -3.94
N ILE A 55 -6.32 1.06 -2.97
CA ILE A 55 -7.26 0.92 -1.86
C ILE A 55 -6.73 1.79 -0.71
N ASP A 56 -7.60 2.68 -0.21
CA ASP A 56 -7.25 3.53 0.92
C ASP A 56 -7.24 2.71 2.22
N VAL A 57 -6.12 2.69 2.96
CA VAL A 57 -6.07 1.91 4.22
C VAL A 57 -7.01 2.53 5.26
N ALA A 58 -7.29 3.83 5.21
CA ALA A 58 -8.29 4.44 6.10
C ALA A 58 -9.70 3.89 5.83
N ALA A 59 -10.03 3.63 4.56
CA ALA A 59 -11.26 2.95 4.18
C ALA A 59 -11.26 1.46 4.57
N HIS A 60 -10.08 0.83 4.66
CA HIS A 60 -9.94 -0.57 5.08
C HIS A 60 -10.02 -0.77 6.60
N THR A 61 -9.55 0.19 7.41
CA THR A 61 -9.52 0.08 8.87
C THR A 61 -10.75 0.67 9.56
N GLY A 62 -11.44 1.62 8.93
CA GLY A 62 -12.61 2.30 9.51
C GLY A 62 -12.25 3.28 10.64
N ALA A 63 -10.96 3.56 10.86
CA ALA A 63 -10.52 4.52 11.85
C ALA A 63 -10.49 5.94 11.24
N PRO A 64 -11.17 6.94 11.84
CA PRO A 64 -11.06 8.32 11.39
C PRO A 64 -9.63 8.82 11.59
N GLU A 65 -9.17 9.70 10.71
CA GLU A 65 -7.86 10.33 10.80
C GLU A 65 -7.81 11.22 12.04
N ILE A 66 -7.01 10.85 13.05
CA ILE A 66 -6.84 11.61 14.29
C ILE A 66 -5.36 11.97 14.45
N MET A 67 -5.07 13.21 14.86
CA MET A 67 -3.74 13.79 15.10
C MET A 67 -2.84 13.95 13.86
N ASP A 68 -3.33 14.59 12.79
CA ASP A 68 -2.50 15.00 11.64
C ASP A 68 -1.68 13.84 11.04
N GLY A 69 -2.29 12.65 10.98
CA GLY A 69 -1.68 11.44 10.42
C GLY A 69 -0.58 10.79 11.29
N ARG A 70 -0.44 11.12 12.57
CA ARG A 70 0.58 10.54 13.47
C ARG A 70 0.25 9.13 13.99
N VAL A 71 -1.00 8.68 13.89
CA VAL A 71 -1.45 7.38 14.46
C VAL A 71 -2.03 6.46 13.38
N LYS A 72 -1.46 6.50 12.18
CA LYS A 72 -1.99 5.81 10.98
C LYS A 72 -1.70 4.31 10.88
N THR A 73 -0.77 3.77 11.66
CA THR A 73 -0.33 2.36 11.58
C THR A 73 -0.43 1.58 12.90
N LEU A 74 -0.91 2.21 13.98
CA LEU A 74 -1.11 1.54 15.27
C LEU A 74 -2.53 0.95 15.36
N HIS A 75 -2.84 0.00 14.47
CA HIS A 75 -4.08 -0.74 14.51
C HIS A 75 -3.80 -2.24 14.25
N PRO A 76 -4.37 -3.18 15.02
CA PRO A 76 -4.10 -4.62 14.86
C PRO A 76 -4.59 -5.26 13.53
N LYS A 77 -5.09 -4.44 12.60
CA LYS A 77 -5.51 -4.86 11.24
C LYS A 77 -4.49 -4.43 10.18
N ILE A 78 -3.46 -3.69 10.57
CA ILE A 78 -2.30 -3.29 9.77
C ILE A 78 -1.11 -4.10 10.22
#